data_AF-A0A357AYI2-F1
#
_entry.id   AF-A0A357AYI2-F1
#
_cell.length_a   1.000
_cell.length_b   1.000
_cell.length_c   1.000
_cell.angle_alpha   90.00
_cell.angle_beta   90.00
_cell.angle_gamma   90.00
#
_symmetry.space_group_name_H-M   'P 1'
#
loop_
_entity.id
_entity.type
_entity.pdbx_description
1 polymer ?
#
loop_
_entity_poly.entity_id
_entity_poly.type
_entity_poly.pdbx_seq_one_letter_code
_entity_poly.pdbx_strand_id
1 'polypeptide(L)' 'MKHYKVFIQAVRKGEAGAEERMFKYDEDAPDADAARRKAQIKFDLEWAASGWEAESAGVLEF' A
#
# COMPACT_ATOMS: atom_id res chain seq x y z
N MET A 1 -19.82 0.40 -7.43
CA MET A 1 -18.43 0.44 -6.96
C MET A 1 -18.27 1.66 -6.10
N LYS A 2 -17.40 1.61 -5.10
CA LYS A 2 -17.12 2.71 -4.17
C LYS A 2 -15.67 3.15 -4.37
N HIS A 3 -15.39 4.42 -4.04
CA HIS A 3 -14.06 4.99 -4.11
C HIS A 3 -13.38 4.86 -2.75
N TYR A 4 -12.17 4.32 -2.75
CA TYR A 4 -11.36 4.13 -1.54
C TYR A 4 -9.99 4.78 -1.70
N LYS A 5 -9.51 5.39 -0.62
CA LYS A 5 -8.07 5.68 -0.47
C LYS A 5 -7.44 4.65 0.42
N VAL A 6 -6.45 3.95 -0.11
CA VAL A 6 -5.64 2.99 0.64
C VAL A 6 -4.28 3.60 0.93
N PHE A 7 -3.86 3.51 2.18
CA PHE A 7 -2.56 3.95 2.66
C PHE A 7 -1.77 2.71 3.05
N ILE A 8 -0.58 2.52 2.46
CA ILE A 8 0.30 1.40 2.77
C ILE A 8 1.55 1.97 3.44
N GLN A 9 1.74 1.62 4.71
CA GLN A 9 3.00 1.86 5.42
C GLN A 9 3.96 0.76 5.01
N ALA A 10 5.13 1.15 4.51
CA ALA A 10 6.14 0.21 4.08
C ALA A 10 7.52 0.61 4.59
N VAL A 11 8.35 -0.41 4.77
CA VAL A 11 9.73 -0.29 5.21
C VAL A 11 10.68 -0.82 4.15
N ARG A 12 11.87 -0.25 4.07
CA ARG A 12 12.98 -0.78 3.29
C ARG A 12 14.22 -0.84 4.17
N LYS A 13 14.81 -2.03 4.31
CA LYS A 13 16.03 -2.21 5.09
C LYS A 13 17.24 -2.02 4.20
N GLY A 14 18.08 -1.05 4.51
CA GLY A 14 19.38 -0.83 3.88
C GLY A 14 20.53 -0.92 4.87
N GLU A 15 21.77 -0.89 4.37
CA GLU A 15 22.98 -0.93 5.20
C GLU A 15 23.08 0.27 6.17
N ALA A 16 22.43 1.39 5.83
CA ALA A 16 22.39 2.61 6.63
C ALA A 16 21.22 2.67 7.64
N GLY A 17 20.35 1.65 7.69
CA GLY A 17 19.16 1.62 8.55
C GLY A 17 17.87 1.26 7.81
N ALA A 18 16.76 1.23 8.54
CA ALA A 18 15.42 1.05 7.97
C ALA A 18 14.84 2.40 7.56
N GLU A 19 14.44 2.51 6.30
CA GLU A 19 13.61 3.62 5.80
C GLU A 19 12.15 3.23 5.93
N GLU A 20 11.31 4.17 6.36
CA GLU A 20 9.86 3.99 6.45
C GLU A 20 9.14 5.04 5.60
N ARG A 21 8.13 4.62 4.85
CA ARG A 21 7.36 5.51 3.99
C ARG A 21 5.90 5.07 3.88
N MET A 22 5.02 6.07 3.76
CA MET A 22 3.60 5.87 3.46
C MET A 22 3.32 6.06 1.97
N PHE A 23 2.70 5.05 1.36
CA PHE A 23 2.25 5.03 -0.03
C PHE A 23 0.74 5.20 -0.09
N LYS A 24 0.22 5.83 -1.14
CA LYS A 24 -1.21 6.14 -1.28
C LYS A 24 -1.72 5.63 -2.61
N TYR A 25 -2.86 4.96 -2.59
CA TYR A 25 -3.54 4.40 -3.76
C TYR A 25 -5.01 4.79 -3.74
N ASP A 26 -5.51 5.28 -4.87
CA ASP A 26 -6.94 5.46 -5.10
C ASP A 26 -7.49 4.20 -5.80
N GLU A 27 -8.49 3.55 -5.19
CA GLU A 27 -9.05 2.29 -5.68
C GLU A 27 -10.57 2.31 -5.77
N ASP A 28 -11.06 1.91 -6.94
CA ASP A 28 -12.46 1.53 -7.14
C ASP A 28 -12.64 0.06 -6.82
N ALA A 29 -13.48 -0.23 -5.83
CA ALA A 29 -13.72 -1.57 -5.34
C ALA A 29 -15.16 -1.76 -4.82
N PRO A 30 -15.66 -3.00 -4.70
CA PRO A 30 -16.96 -3.27 -4.09
C PRO A 30 -16.98 -3.02 -2.57
N ASP A 31 -15.85 -3.21 -1.89
CA ASP A 31 -15.68 -3.07 -0.43
C ASP A 31 -14.22 -2.70 -0.07
N ALA A 32 -13.99 -2.35 1.20
CA ALA A 32 -12.69 -1.92 1.71
C ALA A 32 -11.61 -3.02 1.64
N ASP A 33 -11.98 -4.30 1.81
CA ASP A 33 -11.04 -5.43 1.72
C ASP A 33 -10.58 -5.67 0.29
N ALA A 34 -11.48 -5.50 -0.68
CA ALA A 34 -11.15 -5.54 -2.10
C ALA A 34 -10.25 -4.36 -2.50
N ALA A 35 -10.53 -3.15 -2.00
CA ALA A 35 -9.67 -1.99 -2.22
C ALA A 35 -8.26 -2.22 -1.65
N ARG A 36 -8.17 -2.68 -0.39
CA ARG A 36 -6.90 -2.99 0.26
C ARG A 36 -6.08 -4.01 -0.53
N ARG A 37 -6.70 -5.13 -0.95
CA ARG A 37 -6.03 -6.18 -1.72
C ARG A 37 -5.51 -5.65 -3.06
N LYS A 38 -6.31 -4.83 -3.75
CA LYS A 38 -5.93 -4.24 -5.04
C LYS A 38 -4.76 -3.27 -4.91
N ALA A 39 -4.80 -2.40 -3.89
CA ALA A 39 -3.70 -1.49 -3.58
C ALA A 39 -2.42 -2.24 -3.17
N GLN A 40 -2.53 -3.32 -2.39
CA GLN A 40 -1.38 -4.15 -2.01
C GLN A 40 -0.70 -4.76 -3.24
N ILE A 41 -1.48 -5.32 -4.18
CA ILE A 41 -0.94 -5.88 -5.42
C ILE A 41 -0.21 -4.81 -6.24
N LYS A 42 -0.77 -3.60 -6.37
CA LYS A 42 -0.09 -2.50 -7.06
C LYS A 42 1.22 -2.12 -6.35
N PHE A 43 1.18 -2.02 -5.03
CA PHE A 43 2.36 -1.73 -4.24
C PHE A 43 3.47 -2.77 -4.45
N ASP A 44 3.14 -4.06 -4.39
CA ASP A 44 4.12 -5.13 -4.57
C ASP A 44 4.73 -5.08 -5.99
N LEU A 45 3.91 -4.82 -7.02
CA LEU A 45 4.39 -4.70 -8.41
C LEU A 45 5.31 -3.49 -8.62
N GLU A 46 5.03 -2.36 -7.97
CA GLU A 46 5.80 -1.12 -8.13
C GLU A 46 7.08 -1.09 -7.27
N TRP A 47 7.02 -1.63 -6.05
CA TRP A 47 8.01 -1.33 -5.01
C TRP A 47 8.76 -2.53 -4.46
N ALA A 48 8.26 -3.77 -4.63
CA ALA A 48 8.95 -4.95 -4.11
C ALA A 48 10.34 -5.13 -4.74
N ALA A 49 10.48 -4.86 -6.03
CA ALA A 49 11.78 -4.91 -6.73
C ALA A 49 12.78 -3.84 -6.23
N SER A 50 12.27 -2.76 -5.60
CA SER A 50 13.07 -1.70 -4.98
C SER A 50 13.37 -1.97 -3.49
N GLY A 51 13.00 -3.15 -2.98
CA GLY A 51 13.25 -3.59 -1.61
C GLY A 51 12.28 -3.05 -0.57
N TRP A 52 11.16 -2.45 -0.98
CA TRP A 52 10.12 -2.02 -0.04
C TRP A 52 9.18 -3.17 0.32
N GLU A 53 8.85 -3.28 1.60
CA GLU A 53 7.96 -4.29 2.17
C GLU A 53 6.82 -3.60 2.91
N ALA A 54 5.57 -3.97 2.64
CA ALA A 54 4.42 -3.40 3.34
C ALA A 54 4.32 -3.97 4.76
N GLU A 55 4.23 -3.10 5.77
CA GLU A 55 4.00 -3.50 7.17
C GLU A 55 2.53 -3.38 7.57
N SER A 56 1.87 -2.30 7.15
CA SER A 56 0.48 -2.04 7.51
C SER A 56 -0.27 -1.36 6.37
N ALA A 57 -1.60 -1.51 6.36
CA ALA A 57 -2.44 -0.80 5.41
C ALA A 57 -3.74 -0.31 6.06
N GLY A 58 -4.09 0.95 5.81
CA GLY A 58 -5.35 1.58 6.21
C GLY A 58 -6.20 1.95 5.01
N VAL A 59 -7.52 1.97 5.17
CA VAL A 59 -8.48 2.29 4.09
C VAL A 59 -9.43 3.38 4.57
N LEU A 60 -9.68 4.37 3.72
CA LEU A 60 -10.72 5.39 3.91
C LEU A 60 -11.71 5.31 2.75
N GLU A 61 -13.01 5.24 3.06
CA GLU A 61 -14.12 5.28 2.10
C GLU A 61 -14.61 6.73 1.92
N PHE A 62 -14.96 7.11 0.69
CA PHE A 62 -15.49 8.44 0.35
C PHE A 62 -16.68 8.35 -0.62
#